data_AF-A0A1V5CWP0-F1
#
_entry.id   AF-A0A1V5CWP0-F1
#
_cell.length_a   1.000
_cell.length_b   1.000
_cell.length_c   1.000
_cell.angle_alpha   90.00
_cell.angle_beta   90.00
_cell.angle_gamma   90.00
#
_symmetry.space_group_name_H-M   'P 1'
#
loop_
_entity.id
_entity.type
_entity.pdbx_description
1 polymer ?
#
loop_
_entity_poly.entity_id
_entity_poly.type
_entity_poly.pdbx_seq_one_letter_code
_entity_poly.pdbx_strand_id
1 'polypeptide(L)' 'MISRDTQVEDIVKIPGVVTYFIREGVSPVTCSGAYPQTLGRLLEIENVSDPDAFIDGLNAFLKERSLKGNDRMP' A
#
# COMPACT_ATOMS: atom_id res chain seq x y z
N MET A 1 1.10 10.63 -3.94
CA MET A 1 1.19 9.57 -4.96
C MET A 1 2.33 8.67 -4.53
N ILE A 2 2.09 7.37 -4.41
CA ILE A 2 3.04 6.34 -3.95
C ILE A 2 3.86 5.85 -5.14
N SER A 3 5.14 5.57 -4.90
CA SER A 3 6.09 5.01 -5.88
C SER A 3 6.89 3.86 -5.27
N ARG A 4 7.73 3.21 -6.08
CA ARG A 4 8.65 2.14 -5.65
C ARG A 4 9.59 2.57 -4.53
N ASP A 5 9.96 3.85 -4.48
CA ASP A 5 10.89 4.41 -3.49
C ASP A 5 10.21 4.82 -2.18
N THR A 6 8.88 4.75 -2.12
CA THR A 6 8.13 5.10 -0.91
C THR A 6 8.38 4.07 0.19
N GLN A 7 8.66 4.52 1.41
CA GLN A 7 8.86 3.63 2.56
C GLN A 7 7.56 2.93 2.95
N VAL A 8 7.61 1.61 3.15
CA VAL A 8 6.41 0.84 3.55
C VAL A 8 5.88 1.32 4.90
N GLU A 9 6.76 1.74 5.81
CA GLU A 9 6.41 2.36 7.09
C GLU A 9 5.48 3.57 6.94
N ASP A 10 5.68 4.40 5.93
CA ASP A 10 4.84 5.57 5.69
C ASP A 10 3.53 5.19 5.00
N ILE A 11 3.56 4.16 4.16
CA ILE A 11 2.37 3.62 3.52
C ILE A 11 1.44 3.06 4.58
N VAL A 12 1.88 2.16 5.46
CA VAL A 12 1.01 1.45 6.43
C VAL A 12 0.34 2.36 7.45
N LYS A 13 0.83 3.58 7.64
CA LYS A 13 0.16 4.62 8.46
C LYS A 13 -1.16 5.10 7.83
N ILE A 14 -1.36 4.88 6.53
CA ILE A 14 -2.57 5.28 5.82
C ILE A 14 -3.73 4.35 6.19
N PRO A 15 -4.86 4.86 6.70
CA PRO A 15 -5.96 4.02 7.14
C PRO A 15 -6.49 3.09 6.04
N GLY A 16 -6.57 1.80 6.36
CA GLY A 16 -7.11 0.75 5.49
C GLY A 16 -6.23 0.32 4.33
N VAL A 17 -5.02 0.85 4.22
CA VAL A 17 -4.06 0.42 3.19
C VAL A 17 -3.60 -1.02 3.42
N VAL A 18 -3.44 -1.45 4.69
CA VAL A 18 -3.06 -2.82 5.04
C VAL A 18 -4.07 -3.82 4.49
N THR A 19 -5.36 -3.46 4.49
CA THR A 19 -6.42 -4.29 3.87
C THR A 19 -6.24 -4.44 2.37
N TYR A 20 -5.78 -3.39 1.67
CA TYR A 20 -5.46 -3.47 0.24
C TYR A 20 -4.32 -4.46 0.00
N PHE A 21 -3.21 -4.31 0.72
CA PHE A 21 -2.06 -5.21 0.60
C PHE A 21 -2.44 -6.68 0.82
N ILE A 22 -3.19 -6.98 1.90
CA ILE A 22 -3.63 -8.35 2.20
C ILE A 22 -4.53 -8.92 1.09
N ARG A 23 -5.41 -8.11 0.48
CA ARG A 23 -6.28 -8.55 -0.63
C ARG A 23 -5.49 -8.93 -1.87
N GLU A 24 -4.42 -8.19 -2.14
CA GLU A 24 -3.48 -8.46 -3.24
C GLU A 24 -2.43 -9.52 -2.87
N GLY A 25 -2.55 -10.15 -1.69
CA GLY A 25 -1.67 -11.24 -1.26
C GLY A 25 -0.28 -10.82 -0.81
N VAL A 26 -0.06 -9.52 -0.53
CA VAL A 26 1.23 -8.96 -0.09
C VAL A 26 1.14 -8.61 1.40
N SER A 27 2.14 -8.99 2.20
CA SER A 27 2.20 -8.55 3.60
C SER A 27 3.12 -7.32 3.77
N PRO A 28 2.60 -6.14 4.15
CA PRO A 28 3.43 -4.96 4.39
C PRO A 28 4.02 -4.93 5.81
N VAL A 29 3.75 -5.97 6.60
CA VAL A 29 4.17 -6.09 8.00
C VAL A 29 4.94 -7.38 8.20
N THR A 30 5.87 -7.30 9.14
CA THR A 30 6.69 -8.39 9.69
C THR A 30 6.25 -8.65 11.12
N CYS A 31 6.78 -9.72 11.74
CA CYS A 31 6.54 -10.03 13.14
C CYS A 31 6.92 -8.89 14.10
N SER A 32 7.82 -7.99 13.69
CA SER A 32 8.32 -6.86 14.47
C SER A 32 7.67 -5.51 14.12
N GLY A 33 6.71 -5.46 13.20
CA GLY A 33 6.06 -4.22 12.77
C GLY A 33 6.09 -4.01 11.26
N ALA A 34 6.00 -2.77 10.81
CA ALA A 34 6.06 -2.42 9.39
C ALA A 34 7.35 -2.93 8.72
N TYR A 35 7.27 -3.30 7.44
CA TYR A 35 8.45 -3.69 6.68
C TYR A 35 9.42 -2.50 6.55
N PRO A 36 10.69 -2.61 6.98
CA PRO A 36 11.57 -1.45 7.20
C PRO A 36 12.30 -1.00 5.91
N GLN A 37 11.68 -1.17 4.73
CA GLN A 37 12.28 -0.85 3.43
C GLN A 37 11.24 -0.23 2.48
N THR A 38 11.69 0.09 1.27
CA THR A 38 10.85 0.65 0.22
C THR A 38 9.82 -0.36 -0.30
N LEU A 39 8.72 0.17 -0.87
CA LEU A 39 7.68 -0.63 -1.49
C LEU A 39 8.23 -1.51 -2.62
N GLY A 40 9.12 -0.97 -3.45
CA GLY A 40 9.74 -1.73 -4.53
C GLY A 40 10.47 -2.97 -4.01
N ARG A 41 11.20 -2.85 -2.89
CA ARG A 41 11.92 -3.98 -2.30
C ARG A 41 10.97 -5.03 -1.71
N LEU A 42 9.88 -4.59 -1.10
CA LEU A 42 8.84 -5.50 -0.60
C LEU A 42 8.23 -6.31 -1.76
N LEU A 43 7.82 -5.66 -2.83
CA LEU A 43 7.18 -6.31 -3.98
C LEU A 43 8.11 -7.32 -4.67
N GLU A 44 9.41 -7.04 -4.71
CA GLU A 44 10.42 -7.99 -5.20
C GLU A 44 10.50 -9.26 -4.34
N ILE A 45 10.54 -9.12 -3.01
CA ILE A 45 10.66 -10.26 -2.08
C ILE A 45 9.39 -11.11 -2.07
N GLU A 46 8.24 -10.45 -2.15
CA GLU A 46 6.92 -11.10 -2.24
C GLU A 46 6.67 -11.70 -3.64
N ASN A 47 7.62 -11.53 -4.58
CA ASN A 47 7.56 -12.03 -5.96
C ASN A 47 6.30 -11.57 -6.71
N VAL A 48 5.90 -10.32 -6.50
CA VAL A 48 4.77 -9.73 -7.22
C VAL A 48 5.11 -9.65 -8.70
N SER A 49 4.29 -10.30 -9.53
CA SER A 49 4.58 -10.48 -10.97
C SER A 49 4.60 -9.16 -11.75
N ASP A 50 3.80 -8.18 -11.31
CA ASP A 50 3.77 -6.84 -11.88
C ASP A 50 3.75 -5.79 -10.76
N PRO A 51 4.94 -5.34 -10.30
CA PRO A 51 5.05 -4.35 -9.23
C PRO A 51 4.44 -2.99 -9.61
N ASP A 52 4.48 -2.62 -10.89
CA ASP A 52 4.00 -1.31 -11.34
C ASP A 52 2.46 -1.30 -11.34
N ALA A 53 1.82 -2.37 -11.80
CA ALA A 53 0.37 -2.53 -11.71
C ALA A 53 -0.15 -2.53 -10.26
N PHE A 54 0.58 -3.16 -9.33
CA PHE A 54 0.25 -3.10 -7.90
C PHE A 54 0.26 -1.66 -7.37
N ILE A 55 1.30 -0.88 -7.74
CA ILE A 55 1.44 0.51 -7.30
C ILE A 55 0.34 1.40 -7.88
N ASP A 56 -0.02 1.20 -9.15
CA ASP A 56 -1.11 1.92 -9.79
C ASP A 56 -2.45 1.62 -9.12
N GLY A 57 -2.72 0.33 -8.83
CA GLY A 57 -3.92 -0.09 -8.09
C GLY A 57 -3.99 0.51 -6.70
N LEU A 58 -2.88 0.55 -5.98
CA LEU A 58 -2.79 1.17 -4.66
C LEU A 58 -3.07 2.68 -4.73
N ASN A 59 -2.49 3.39 -5.70
CA ASN A 59 -2.75 4.81 -5.90
C ASN A 59 -4.21 5.10 -6.25
N ALA A 60 -4.82 4.28 -7.10
CA ALA A 60 -6.24 4.38 -7.46
C ALA A 60 -7.14 4.17 -6.23
N PHE A 61 -6.87 3.11 -5.44
CA PHE A 61 -7.58 2.83 -4.20
C PHE A 61 -7.55 4.01 -3.23
N LEU A 62 -6.38 4.62 -3.03
CA LEU A 62 -6.23 5.77 -2.14
C LEU A 62 -6.96 7.01 -2.67
N LYS A 63 -6.91 7.24 -3.99
CA LYS A 63 -7.64 8.34 -4.63
C LYS A 63 -9.15 8.19 -4.45
N GLU A 64 -9.70 7.01 -4.70
CA GLU A 64 -11.12 6.73 -4.50
C GLU A 64 -11.55 6.91 -3.05
N ARG A 65 -10.71 6.47 -2.10
CA ARG A 65 -10.99 6.63 -0.67
C ARG A 65 -10.94 8.08 -0.24
N SER A 66 -10.01 8.88 -0.76
CA SER A 66 -9.95 10.31 -0.52
C SER A 66 -11.21 11.02 -1.02
N LEU A 67 -11.78 10.58 -2.14
CA LEU A 67 -13.04 11.12 -2.66
C LEU A 67 -14.23 10.71 -1.77
N LYS A 68 -14.34 9.43 -1.40
CA LYS A 68 -15.44 8.91 -0.55
C LYS A 68 -15.38 9.40 0.90
N GLY A 69 -14.21 9.80 1.39
CA GLY A 69 -14.02 10.39 2.72
C GLY A 69 -14.61 11.79 2.85
N ASN A 70 -14.84 12.50 1.75
CA ASN A 70 -15.46 13.83 1.72
C ASN A 70 -17.00 13.80 1.77
N ASP A 71 -17.62 12.64 1.58
CA ASP A 71 -19.09 12.47 1.58
C ASP A 71 -19.66 11.96 2.92
N ARG A 72 -18.81 11.83 3.95
CA ARG A 72 -19.23 11.43 5.30
C ARG A 72 -18.84 12.48 6.32
N MET A 73 -19.55 13.60 6.27
CA MET A 73 -19.67 14.53 7.39
C MET A 73 -21.16 14.87 7.57
N PRO A 74 -21.87 14.27 8.56
CA PRO A 74 -23.01 14.93 9.18
C PRO A 74 -22.56 16.13 10.02
#